data_AF-A0A7J8Z6X2-F1
#
_entry.id   AF-A0A7J8Z6X2-F1
#
_cell.length_a   1.000
_cell.length_b   1.000
_cell.length_c   1.000
_cell.angle_alpha   90.00
_cell.angle_beta   90.00
_cell.angle_gamma   90.00
#
_symmetry.space_group_name_H-M   'P 1'
#
loop_
_entity.id
_entity.type
_entity.pdbx_description
1 polymer ?
#
loop_
_entity_poly.entity_id
_entity_poly.type
_entity_poly.pdbx_seq_one_letter_code
_entity_poly.pdbx_strand_id
1 'polypeptide(L)'
;MKLREIQGRVASEMHVNVNMTRCRRAKNMVKDKLAGNFEEEFVVLWDYADELRLKNPGSTIKMAVNRVTYESPPHFKWFYVCFEALKRGWKEKCILILGLDGCLLKGPFKSEMFFAVERGRNNQMYPIA
;
A
#
# COMPACT_ATOMS: atom_id res chain seq x y z
N MET A 1 -6.95 22.34 4.24
CA MET A 1 -7.99 23.37 4.04
C MET A 1 -9.31 22.96 4.68
N LYS A 2 -9.80 23.74 5.65
CA LYS A 2 -11.10 23.58 6.31
C LYS A 2 -12.23 24.07 5.39
N LEU A 3 -13.45 23.55 5.55
CA LEU A 3 -14.55 23.88 4.61
C LEU A 3 -14.90 25.38 4.59
N ARG A 4 -14.80 26.08 5.73
CA ARG A 4 -15.01 27.53 5.83
C ARG A 4 -13.97 28.33 5.04
N GLU A 5 -12.71 27.86 5.02
CA GLU A 5 -11.66 28.48 4.20
C GLU A 5 -11.98 28.33 2.71
N ILE A 6 -12.48 27.16 2.28
CA ILE A 6 -12.92 26.94 0.89
C ILE A 6 -14.02 27.92 0.52
N GLN A 7 -15.04 28.03 1.38
CA GLN A 7 -16.17 28.92 1.15
C GLN A 7 -15.72 30.40 1.07
N GLY A 8 -14.84 30.82 1.98
CA GLY A 8 -14.29 32.17 1.99
C GLY A 8 -13.53 32.49 0.71
N ARG A 9 -12.69 31.58 0.23
CA ARG A 9 -11.94 31.76 -1.02
C ARG A 9 -12.84 31.82 -2.25
N VAL A 10 -13.88 31.00 -2.33
CA VAL A 10 -14.84 31.06 -3.44
C VAL A 10 -15.61 32.39 -3.42
N ALA A 11 -15.99 32.89 -2.24
CA ALA A 11 -16.65 34.19 -2.13
C ALA A 11 -15.71 35.36 -2.52
N SER A 12 -14.42 35.30 -2.15
CA SER A 12 -13.47 36.37 -2.45
C SER A 12 -12.91 36.34 -3.88
N GLU A 13 -12.56 35.17 -4.39
CA GLU A 13 -11.87 34.99 -5.68
C GLU A 13 -12.87 34.85 -6.84
N MET A 14 -14.02 34.19 -6.61
CA MET A 14 -15.02 33.91 -7.65
C MET A 14 -16.28 34.77 -7.50
N HIS A 15 -16.39 35.59 -6.45
CA HIS A 15 -17.54 36.44 -6.16
C HIS A 15 -18.89 35.69 -6.08
N VAL A 16 -18.86 34.41 -5.70
CA VAL A 16 -20.06 33.56 -5.58
C VAL A 16 -20.20 33.03 -4.16
N ASN A 17 -21.39 33.21 -3.58
CA ASN A 17 -21.74 32.59 -2.31
C ASN A 17 -22.19 31.13 -2.53
N VAL A 18 -21.37 30.19 -2.06
CA VAL A 18 -21.65 28.75 -2.15
C VAL A 18 -22.04 28.19 -0.79
N ASN A 19 -23.02 27.27 -0.76
CA ASN A 19 -23.38 26.54 0.46
C ASN A 19 -22.23 25.60 0.88
N MET A 20 -22.05 25.40 2.19
CA MET A 20 -21.11 24.47 2.79
C MET A 20 -21.20 23.05 2.20
N THR A 21 -22.41 22.58 1.83
CA THR A 21 -22.61 21.28 1.18
C THR A 21 -21.91 21.20 -0.18
N ARG A 22 -21.89 22.29 -0.95
CA ARG A 22 -21.15 22.36 -2.24
C ARG A 22 -19.64 22.34 -1.99
N CYS A 23 -19.15 23.10 -1.00
CA CYS A 23 -17.73 23.05 -0.62
C CYS A 23 -17.29 21.66 -0.19
N ARG A 24 -18.12 20.94 0.58
CA ARG A 24 -17.86 19.55 0.99
C ARG A 24 -17.83 18.60 -0.20
N ARG A 25 -18.80 18.69 -1.11
CA ARG A 25 -18.83 17.88 -2.34
C ARG A 25 -17.60 18.12 -3.21
N ALA A 26 -17.26 19.39 -3.49
CA ALA A 26 -16.08 19.73 -4.28
C ALA A 26 -14.79 19.21 -3.61
N LYS A 27 -14.65 19.36 -2.30
CA LYS A 27 -13.51 18.83 -1.55
C LYS A 27 -13.43 17.30 -1.64
N ASN A 28 -14.56 16.60 -1.57
CA ASN A 28 -14.59 15.15 -1.75
C ASN A 28 -14.21 14.76 -3.18
N MET A 29 -14.75 15.41 -4.22
CA MET A 29 -14.36 15.14 -5.61
C MET A 29 -12.86 15.32 -5.85
N VAL A 30 -12.26 16.36 -5.25
CA VAL A 30 -10.80 16.56 -5.33
C VAL A 30 -10.06 15.46 -4.58
N LYS A 31 -10.54 15.05 -3.40
CA LYS A 31 -9.96 13.92 -2.66
C LYS A 31 -10.07 12.62 -3.43
N ASP A 32 -11.19 12.33 -4.06
CA ASP A 32 -11.42 11.11 -4.83
C ASP A 32 -10.52 11.09 -6.07
N LYS A 33 -10.31 12.25 -6.73
CA LYS A 33 -9.33 12.37 -7.81
C LYS A 33 -7.89 12.21 -7.33
N LEU A 34 -7.53 12.78 -6.17
CA LEU A 34 -6.18 12.70 -5.60
C LEU A 34 -5.86 11.32 -5.01
N ALA A 35 -6.88 10.63 -4.50
CA ALA A 35 -6.80 9.24 -4.09
C ALA A 35 -6.34 8.35 -5.26
N GLY A 36 -6.55 8.78 -6.52
CA GLY A 36 -6.27 7.93 -7.67
C GLY A 36 -7.23 6.74 -7.72
N ASN A 37 -7.03 5.88 -8.70
CA ASN A 37 -7.81 4.66 -8.83
C ASN A 37 -7.08 3.51 -8.14
N PHE A 38 -7.14 3.46 -6.81
CA PHE A 38 -6.53 2.38 -6.04
C PHE A 38 -6.99 0.98 -6.51
N GLU A 39 -8.20 0.86 -7.06
CA GLU A 39 -8.67 -0.40 -7.64
C GLU A 39 -7.83 -0.81 -8.86
N GLU A 40 -7.47 0.14 -9.74
CA GLU A 40 -6.56 -0.10 -10.87
C GLU A 40 -5.16 -0.50 -10.38
N GLU A 41 -4.67 0.08 -9.27
CA GLU A 41 -3.37 -0.31 -8.69
C GLU A 41 -3.36 -1.78 -8.22
N PHE A 42 -4.47 -2.28 -7.67
CA PHE A 42 -4.58 -3.70 -7.30
C PHE A 42 -4.64 -4.62 -8.52
N VAL A 43 -5.14 -4.15 -9.68
CA VAL A 43 -5.17 -4.94 -10.92
C VAL A 43 -3.75 -5.19 -11.42
N VAL A 44 -2.88 -4.18 -11.42
CA VAL A 44 -1.49 -4.31 -11.89
C VAL A 44 -0.56 -5.06 -10.93
N LEU A 45 -0.99 -5.37 -9.70
CA LEU A 45 -0.16 -6.15 -8.76
C LEU A 45 0.19 -7.55 -9.30
N TRP A 46 -0.67 -8.16 -10.12
CA TRP A 46 -0.37 -9.45 -10.75
C TRP A 46 0.79 -9.32 -11.74
N ASP A 47 0.72 -8.33 -12.63
CA ASP A 47 1.78 -8.04 -13.59
C ASP A 47 3.10 -7.70 -12.86
N TYR A 48 3.00 -6.94 -11.77
CA TYR A 48 4.16 -6.63 -10.93
C TYR A 48 4.75 -7.87 -10.26
N ALA A 49 3.91 -8.75 -9.72
CA ALA A 49 4.36 -10.00 -9.12
C ALA A 49 5.05 -10.90 -10.15
N ASP A 50 4.53 -10.94 -11.38
CA ASP A 50 5.12 -11.71 -12.49
C ASP A 50 6.45 -11.12 -12.94
N GLU A 51 6.54 -9.79 -13.07
CA GLU A 51 7.80 -9.11 -13.39
C GLU A 51 8.86 -9.34 -12.30
N LEU A 52 8.47 -9.30 -11.02
CA LEU A 52 9.37 -9.61 -9.92
C LEU A 52 9.90 -11.05 -9.99
N ARG A 53 9.05 -12.03 -10.32
CA ARG A 53 9.45 -13.43 -10.51
C ARG A 53 10.42 -13.58 -11.68
N LEU A 54 10.14 -12.88 -12.79
CA LEU A 54 10.95 -12.93 -14.00
C LEU A 54 12.33 -12.32 -13.78
N LYS A 55 12.41 -11.14 -13.14
CA LYS A 55 13.65 -10.40 -12.95
C LYS A 55 14.49 -10.85 -11.77
N ASN A 56 13.89 -11.53 -10.79
CA ASN A 56 14.59 -12.02 -9.61
C ASN A 56 14.41 -13.54 -9.44
N PRO A 57 14.98 -14.36 -10.35
CA PRO A 57 15.00 -15.81 -10.18
C PRO A 57 15.48 -16.20 -8.77
N GLY A 58 14.90 -17.27 -8.21
CA GLY A 58 15.21 -17.74 -6.85
C GLY A 58 14.49 -16.99 -5.72
N SER A 59 13.90 -15.81 -6.00
CA SER A 59 13.07 -15.08 -5.04
C SER A 59 11.71 -15.76 -4.85
N THR A 60 11.14 -15.64 -3.64
CA THR A 60 9.82 -16.17 -3.32
C THR A 60 8.80 -15.06 -3.39
N ILE A 61 8.04 -15.01 -4.49
CA ILE A 61 6.98 -14.03 -4.73
C ILE A 61 5.64 -14.75 -4.76
N LYS A 62 4.78 -14.53 -3.77
CA LYS A 62 3.47 -15.19 -3.66
C LYS A 62 2.38 -14.13 -3.49
N MET A 63 1.26 -14.32 -4.15
CA MET A 63 0.09 -13.46 -3.97
C MET A 63 -1.15 -14.33 -3.85
N ALA A 64 -2.10 -13.91 -3.01
CA ALA A 64 -3.39 -14.54 -2.90
C ALA A 64 -4.52 -13.52 -3.01
N VAL A 65 -5.61 -14.00 -3.58
CA VAL A 65 -6.88 -13.30 -3.68
C VAL A 65 -7.98 -14.18 -3.08
N ASN A 66 -9.01 -13.54 -2.54
CA ASN A 66 -10.26 -14.20 -2.13
C ASN A 66 -11.33 -13.90 -3.18
N ARG A 67 -12.29 -14.81 -3.33
CA ARG A 67 -13.52 -14.59 -4.11
C ARG A 67 -14.71 -14.98 -3.24
N VAL A 68 -15.78 -14.20 -3.29
CA VAL A 68 -17.03 -14.53 -2.55
C VAL A 68 -17.73 -15.72 -3.23
N THR A 69 -17.82 -15.68 -4.55
CA THR A 69 -18.26 -16.78 -5.42
C THR A 69 -17.27 -16.95 -6.57
N TYR A 70 -17.30 -18.07 -7.30
CA TYR A 70 -16.38 -18.31 -8.43
C TYR A 70 -16.47 -17.20 -9.50
N GLU A 71 -17.66 -16.67 -9.75
CA GLU A 71 -17.90 -15.59 -10.70
C GLU A 71 -17.61 -14.19 -10.15
N SER A 72 -17.44 -14.04 -8.83
CA SER A 72 -17.15 -12.75 -8.22
C SER A 72 -15.75 -12.25 -8.62
N PRO A 73 -15.56 -10.93 -8.77
CA PRO A 73 -14.25 -10.35 -8.91
C PRO A 73 -13.32 -10.78 -7.74
N PRO A 74 -12.03 -11.02 -8.02
CA PRO A 74 -11.08 -11.33 -6.97
C PRO A 74 -10.82 -10.10 -6.10
N HIS A 75 -10.79 -10.30 -4.78
CA HIS A 75 -10.37 -9.31 -3.80
C HIS A 75 -8.97 -9.65 -3.30
N PHE A 76 -8.12 -8.64 -3.19
CA PHE A 76 -6.79 -8.80 -2.61
C PHE A 76 -6.86 -9.42 -1.21
N LYS A 77 -5.99 -10.41 -0.93
CA LYS A 77 -5.87 -11.02 0.39
C LYS A 77 -4.51 -10.71 1.02
N TRP A 78 -3.43 -11.07 0.33
CA TRP A 78 -2.08 -10.79 0.78
C TRP A 78 -1.10 -10.88 -0.39
N PHE A 79 0.04 -10.21 -0.23
CA PHE A 79 1.19 -10.27 -1.12
C PHE A 79 2.44 -10.47 -0.29
N TYR A 80 3.24 -11.46 -0.66
CA TYR A 80 4.47 -11.85 0.02
C TYR A 80 5.63 -11.80 -0.96
N VAL A 81 6.68 -11.09 -0.56
CA VAL A 81 7.90 -10.91 -1.34
C VAL A 81 9.09 -11.24 -0.46
N CYS A 82 9.91 -12.20 -0.86
CA CYS A 82 11.21 -12.44 -0.23
C CYS A 82 12.27 -12.66 -1.30
N PHE A 83 13.19 -11.70 -1.42
CA PHE A 83 14.24 -11.76 -2.41
C PHE A 83 15.29 -12.82 -2.07
N GLU A 84 15.80 -13.53 -3.09
CA GLU A 84 16.81 -14.56 -2.90
C GLU A 84 18.06 -14.01 -2.20
N ALA A 85 18.50 -12.82 -2.61
CA ALA A 85 19.66 -12.16 -2.02
C ALA A 85 19.49 -11.95 -0.51
N LEU A 86 18.30 -11.53 -0.07
CA LEU A 86 17.98 -11.33 1.35
C LEU A 86 17.99 -12.66 2.10
N LYS A 87 17.31 -13.67 1.54
CA LYS A 87 17.28 -15.04 2.10
C LYS A 87 18.68 -15.64 2.23
N ARG A 88 19.55 -15.46 1.24
CA ARG A 88 20.93 -15.96 1.27
C ARG A 88 21.76 -15.23 2.33
N GLY A 89 21.73 -13.89 2.34
CA GLY A 89 22.47 -13.13 3.35
C GLY A 89 22.02 -13.44 4.77
N TRP A 90 20.72 -13.70 4.98
CA TRP A 90 20.20 -14.16 6.26
C TRP A 90 20.78 -15.52 6.65
N LYS A 91 20.76 -16.51 5.75
CA LYS A 91 21.32 -17.85 6.01
C LYS A 91 22.82 -17.85 6.30
N GLU A 92 23.57 -16.92 5.71
CA GLU A 92 25.03 -16.87 5.85
C GLU A 92 25.52 -16.19 7.13
N LYS A 93 24.78 -15.21 7.66
CA LYS A 93 25.31 -14.26 8.66
C LYS A 93 24.51 -14.14 9.96
N CYS A 94 23.32 -14.71 10.03
CA CYS A 94 22.35 -14.28 11.04
C CYS A 94 22.18 -15.26 12.21
N ILE A 95 21.85 -14.67 13.37
CA ILE A 95 21.47 -15.39 14.58
C ILE A 95 19.96 -15.67 14.52
N LEU A 96 19.52 -16.74 15.19
CA LEU A 96 18.15 -17.24 15.22
C LEU A 96 17.15 -16.32 15.97
N ILE A 97 17.24 -14.99 15.84
CA ILE A 97 16.23 -14.05 16.38
C ILE A 97 15.55 -13.35 15.22
N LEU A 98 14.36 -13.83 14.88
CA LEU A 98 13.48 -13.25 13.89
C LEU A 98 12.48 -12.32 14.58
N GLY A 99 12.47 -11.05 14.19
CA GLY A 99 11.44 -10.08 14.53
C GLY A 99 10.45 -9.92 13.38
N LEU A 100 9.16 -9.81 13.71
CA LEU A 100 8.14 -9.38 12.78
C LEU A 100 7.67 -8.00 13.23
N ASP A 101 7.88 -7.00 12.38
CA ASP A 101 7.35 -5.65 12.58
C ASP A 101 6.23 -5.39 11.55
N GLY A 102 5.37 -4.43 11.81
CA GLY A 102 4.32 -4.09 10.87
C GLY A 102 3.72 -2.71 11.08
N CYS A 103 3.14 -2.17 10.01
CA CYS A 103 2.46 -0.88 10.04
C CYS A 103 1.10 -0.96 9.33
N LEU A 104 0.18 -0.11 9.80
CA LEU A 104 -1.12 0.07 9.15
C LEU A 104 -0.97 1.06 8.00
N LEU A 105 -1.35 0.64 6.80
CA LEU A 105 -1.35 1.51 5.64
C LEU A 105 -2.53 2.49 5.71
N LYS A 106 -2.23 3.77 5.44
CA LYS A 106 -3.24 4.82 5.33
C LYS A 106 -3.72 4.86 3.89
N GLY A 107 -4.96 4.48 3.66
CA GLY A 107 -5.61 4.52 2.36
C GLY A 107 -7.11 4.29 2.49
N PRO A 108 -7.86 4.30 1.38
CA PRO A 108 -9.27 3.92 1.38
C PRO A 108 -9.44 2.44 1.78
N PHE A 109 -8.43 1.61 1.50
CA PHE A 109 -8.38 0.22 1.90
C PHE A 109 -7.55 0.06 3.17
N LYS A 110 -8.18 -0.45 4.22
CA LYS A 110 -7.48 -0.83 5.46
C LYS A 110 -6.62 -2.05 5.16
N SER A 111 -5.31 -1.89 5.26
CA SER A 111 -4.35 -2.96 5.03
C SER A 111 -3.19 -2.85 6.01
N GLU A 112 -2.52 -3.98 6.21
CA GLU A 112 -1.38 -4.13 7.09
C GLU A 112 -0.19 -4.56 6.24
N MET A 113 0.95 -3.92 6.47
CA MET A 113 2.23 -4.30 5.87
C MET A 113 3.13 -4.83 6.96
N PHE A 114 3.62 -6.05 6.79
CA PHE A 114 4.54 -6.69 7.72
C PHE A 114 5.92 -6.82 7.10
N PHE A 115 6.95 -6.69 7.94
CA PHE A 115 8.35 -6.86 7.59
C PHE A 115 8.99 -7.85 8.55
N ALA A 116 9.60 -8.89 7.99
CA ALA A 116 10.47 -9.78 8.73
C ALA A 116 11.87 -9.18 8.77
N VAL A 117 12.35 -8.89 9.98
CA VAL A 117 13.69 -8.34 10.22
C VAL A 117 14.45 -9.20 11.21
N GLU A 118 15.74 -9.38 10.98
CA GLU A 118 16.65 -9.97 11.97
C GLU A 118 17.52 -8.90 12.60
N ARG A 119 17.94 -9.13 13.85
CA ARG A 119 18.90 -8.29 14.54
C ARG A 119 20.25 -8.99 14.55
N GLY A 120 21.16 -8.51 13.72
CA GLY A 120 22.50 -9.07 13.56
C GLY A 120 23.40 -8.85 14.78
N ARG A 121 24.55 -9.55 14.81
CA ARG A 121 25.58 -9.42 15.87
C ARG A 121 26.10 -8.00 16.07
N ASN A 122 26.13 -7.21 15.02
CA ASN A 122 26.53 -5.80 15.06
C ASN A 122 25.38 -4.88 15.51
N ASN A 123 24.29 -5.44 16.05
CA ASN A 123 23.13 -4.73 16.54
C ASN A 123 22.36 -3.95 15.47
N GLN A 124 22.59 -4.26 14.18
CA GLN A 124 21.87 -3.68 13.04
C GLN A 124 20.68 -4.56 12.65
N MET A 125 19.69 -3.95 12.00
CA MET A 125 18.54 -4.66 11.44
C MET A 125 18.84 -5.12 10.01
N TYR A 126 18.51 -6.36 9.71
CA TYR A 126 18.63 -6.96 8.39
C TYR A 126 17.24 -7.36 7.87
N PRO A 127 16.78 -6.81 6.73
CA PRO A 127 15.47 -7.16 6.17
C PRO A 127 15.52 -8.55 5.52
N ILE A 128 14.47 -9.33 5.73
CA ILE A 128 14.36 -10.70 5.19
C ILE A 128 13.24 -10.78 4.16
N ALA A 129 12.05 -10.31 4.52
CA ALA A 129 10.83 -10.35 3.71
C ALA A 129 9.90 -9.20 4.07
#